data_AF-A0A0M4T678-F1
#
_entry.id   AF-A0A0M4T678-F1
#
_cell.length_a   1.000
_cell.length_b   1.000
_cell.length_c   1.000
_cell.angle_alpha   90.00
_cell.angle_beta   90.00
_cell.angle_gamma   90.00
#
_symmetry.space_group_name_H-M   'P 1'
#
loop_
_entity.id
_entity.type
_entity.pdbx_description
1 polymer ?
#
loop_
_entity_poly.entity_id
_entity_poly.type
_entity_poly.pdbx_seq_one_letter_code
_entity_poly.pdbx_strand_id
1 'polypeptide(L)'
;MRFLYRIPILIILFFSMQTIWACMPHSPNDVFIARLQSSQPTLMDNQQKGFDLQFSNSRFVFRTLKMWFFYSTPEHWQSDFELKGIQPNDLVIGLAYAASGNEPANYTVASLATLSCKNDKLIVGKPLVSFLAWNRVEGKCGHDSSYKVGILDGFIDEDQAYYLQQLQDKYPTCNKLNAAYPSSTDKSGLSNSTDSVNTHSTLEQESHPQTSFWEKVKFWFGQWI
;
A
#
# COMPACT_ATOMS: atom_id res chain seq x y z
N MET A 1 -25.03 58.88 -13.78
CA MET A 1 -25.18 57.52 -14.35
C MET A 1 -23.80 56.91 -14.60
N ARG A 2 -23.18 56.29 -13.59
CA ARG A 2 -21.80 55.76 -13.71
C ARG A 2 -21.55 54.52 -12.84
N PHE A 3 -22.56 53.64 -12.72
CA PHE A 3 -22.52 52.47 -11.82
C PHE A 3 -22.86 51.13 -12.49
N LEU A 4 -22.77 51.02 -13.83
CA LEU A 4 -23.18 49.80 -14.55
C LEU A 4 -22.08 49.07 -15.31
N TYR A 5 -20.80 49.42 -15.11
CA TYR A 5 -19.68 48.79 -15.83
C TYR A 5 -18.76 47.90 -14.98
N ARG A 6 -19.09 47.63 -13.70
CA ARG A 6 -18.26 46.79 -12.81
C ARG A 6 -18.82 45.39 -12.53
N ILE A 7 -20.01 45.07 -13.04
CA ILE A 7 -20.68 43.78 -12.79
C ILE A 7 -20.28 42.67 -13.79
N PRO A 8 -19.88 42.91 -15.07
CA PRO A 8 -19.63 41.79 -15.98
C PRO A 8 -18.27 41.11 -15.78
N ILE A 9 -17.30 41.75 -15.09
CA ILE A 9 -15.95 41.19 -14.89
C ILE A 9 -15.93 40.13 -13.78
N LEU A 10 -16.78 40.26 -12.75
CA LEU A 10 -16.86 39.28 -11.68
C LEU A 10 -17.51 37.96 -12.12
N ILE A 11 -18.44 37.99 -13.08
CA ILE A 11 -19.12 36.79 -13.57
C ILE A 11 -18.16 35.93 -14.43
N ILE A 12 -17.27 36.55 -15.20
CA ILE A 12 -16.30 35.83 -16.05
C ILE A 12 -15.24 35.08 -15.20
N LEU A 13 -14.86 35.61 -14.04
CA LEU A 13 -13.94 34.93 -13.10
C LEU A 13 -14.59 33.75 -12.35
N PHE A 14 -15.92 33.73 -12.21
CA PHE A 14 -16.64 32.61 -11.59
C PHE A 14 -16.88 31.44 -12.56
N PHE A 15 -16.95 31.69 -13.87
CA PHE A 15 -17.11 30.64 -14.88
C PHE A 15 -15.78 29.94 -15.27
N SER A 16 -14.62 30.54 -15.00
CA SER A 16 -13.32 29.88 -15.24
C SER A 16 -12.90 28.86 -14.16
N MET A 17 -13.67 28.72 -13.08
CA MET A 17 -13.39 27.78 -11.98
C MET A 17 -14.04 26.40 -12.16
N GLN A 18 -14.77 26.15 -13.25
CA GLN A 18 -15.66 24.99 -13.38
C GLN A 18 -15.09 23.77 -14.14
N THR A 19 -13.77 23.54 -14.09
CA THR A 19 -13.19 22.26 -14.60
C THR A 19 -12.01 21.70 -13.78
N ILE A 20 -11.70 22.21 -12.58
CA ILE A 20 -10.59 21.64 -11.77
C ILE A 20 -10.98 20.30 -11.09
N TRP A 21 -12.21 19.84 -11.25
CA TRP A 21 -12.65 18.52 -10.80
C TRP A 21 -12.66 17.54 -11.97
N ALA A 22 -11.75 16.56 -11.95
CA ALA A 22 -12.07 15.20 -12.42
C ALA A 22 -10.99 14.15 -12.10
N CYS A 23 -9.78 14.53 -11.69
CA CYS A 23 -8.71 13.56 -11.49
C CYS A 23 -7.92 13.86 -10.21
N MET A 24 -8.40 13.37 -9.06
CA MET A 24 -7.57 13.32 -7.85
C MET A 24 -6.65 12.10 -7.97
N PRO A 25 -5.32 12.29 -8.05
CA PRO A 25 -4.40 11.16 -8.11
C PRO A 25 -4.43 10.38 -6.78
N HIS A 26 -3.75 9.24 -6.77
CA HIS A 26 -3.48 8.53 -5.52
C HIS A 26 -2.82 9.43 -4.48
N SER A 27 -2.96 9.04 -3.22
CA SER A 27 -2.30 9.70 -2.09
C SER A 27 -1.20 8.82 -1.49
N PRO A 28 -0.26 9.40 -0.72
CA PRO A 28 0.73 8.60 0.01
C PRO A 28 0.10 7.57 0.96
N ASN A 29 -1.12 7.80 1.45
CA ASN A 29 -1.83 6.86 2.34
C ASN A 29 -2.22 5.53 1.64
N ASP A 30 -2.20 5.51 0.31
CA ASP A 30 -2.51 4.35 -0.51
C ASP A 30 -1.27 3.46 -0.71
N VAL A 31 -0.09 3.93 -0.30
CA VAL A 31 1.17 3.20 -0.47
C VAL A 31 1.30 2.10 0.56
N PHE A 32 1.47 0.88 0.08
CA PHE A 32 1.79 -0.28 0.89
C PHE A 32 3.06 -0.98 0.41
N ILE A 33 3.70 -1.70 1.34
CA ILE A 33 4.78 -2.63 1.04
C ILE A 33 4.32 -4.01 1.49
N ALA A 34 4.63 -5.04 0.70
CA ALA A 34 4.31 -6.42 1.02
C ALA A 34 5.23 -7.41 0.30
N ARG A 35 5.13 -8.69 0.67
CA ARG A 35 5.69 -9.81 -0.09
C ARG A 35 4.58 -10.45 -0.91
N LEU A 36 4.74 -10.53 -2.22
CA LEU A 36 3.80 -11.26 -3.06
C LEU A 36 3.85 -12.75 -2.71
N GLN A 37 2.72 -13.44 -2.62
CA GLN A 37 2.66 -14.89 -2.40
C GLN A 37 2.10 -15.60 -3.62
N SER A 38 0.95 -15.15 -4.11
CA SER A 38 0.32 -15.71 -5.30
C SER A 38 -0.56 -14.67 -5.99
N SER A 39 -0.86 -14.94 -7.26
CA SER A 39 -1.81 -14.20 -8.08
C SER A 39 -2.66 -15.21 -8.83
N GLN A 40 -3.98 -15.15 -8.67
CA GLN A 40 -4.91 -16.09 -9.28
C GLN A 40 -5.94 -15.33 -10.12
N PRO A 41 -6.22 -15.74 -11.37
CA PRO A 41 -7.28 -15.12 -12.16
C PRO A 41 -8.63 -15.24 -11.44
N THR A 42 -9.38 -14.15 -11.39
CA THR A 42 -10.73 -14.10 -10.82
C THR A 42 -11.66 -13.25 -11.69
N LEU A 43 -12.96 -13.31 -11.42
CA LEU A 43 -13.94 -12.39 -11.99
C LEU A 43 -14.24 -11.33 -10.93
N MET A 44 -14.02 -10.07 -11.29
CA MET A 44 -14.40 -8.92 -10.45
C MET A 44 -15.92 -8.69 -10.52
N ASP A 45 -16.46 -7.88 -9.61
CA ASP A 45 -17.91 -7.62 -9.50
C ASP A 45 -18.55 -7.11 -10.79
N ASN A 46 -17.78 -6.41 -11.62
CA ASN A 46 -18.21 -5.92 -12.93
C ASN A 46 -18.07 -6.95 -14.06
N GLN A 47 -17.84 -8.23 -13.73
CA GLN A 47 -17.56 -9.33 -14.65
C GLN A 47 -16.31 -9.14 -15.51
N GLN A 48 -15.46 -8.17 -15.17
CA GLN A 48 -14.16 -8.00 -15.80
C GLN A 48 -13.21 -9.06 -15.26
N LYS A 49 -12.32 -9.53 -16.15
CA LYS A 49 -11.22 -10.40 -15.74
C LYS A 49 -10.29 -9.60 -14.83
N GLY A 50 -10.17 -10.05 -13.59
CA GLY A 50 -9.21 -9.52 -12.62
C GLY A 50 -8.32 -10.62 -12.06
N PHE A 51 -7.59 -10.28 -11.02
CA PHE A 51 -6.69 -11.18 -10.31
C PHE A 51 -6.86 -10.98 -8.81
N ASP A 52 -7.06 -12.07 -8.08
CA ASP A 52 -6.97 -12.09 -6.63
C ASP A 52 -5.49 -12.21 -6.25
N LEU A 53 -5.04 -11.34 -5.35
CA LEU A 53 -3.65 -11.19 -4.97
C LEU A 53 -3.49 -11.60 -3.51
N GLN A 54 -2.53 -12.47 -3.25
CA GLN A 54 -2.16 -12.83 -1.89
C GLN A 54 -0.85 -12.16 -1.52
N PHE A 55 -0.90 -11.36 -0.46
CA PHE A 55 0.25 -10.70 0.12
C PHE A 55 0.52 -11.22 1.52
N SER A 56 1.79 -11.37 1.87
CA SER A 56 2.19 -11.58 3.27
C SER A 56 2.82 -10.33 3.84
N ASN A 57 2.59 -10.10 5.14
CA ASN A 57 3.12 -8.97 5.90
C ASN A 57 2.83 -7.60 5.24
N SER A 58 1.66 -7.44 4.61
CA SER A 58 1.29 -6.17 3.98
C SER A 58 1.13 -5.06 5.02
N ARG A 59 1.73 -3.89 4.74
CA ARG A 59 1.65 -2.73 5.62
C ARG A 59 1.60 -1.45 4.80
N PHE A 60 0.65 -0.57 5.11
CA PHE A 60 0.64 0.79 4.60
C PHE A 60 1.72 1.61 5.29
N VAL A 61 2.58 2.26 4.50
CA VAL A 61 3.85 2.79 5.01
C VAL A 61 3.83 4.26 5.35
N PHE A 62 2.94 5.04 4.72
CA PHE A 62 2.80 6.49 4.96
C PHE A 62 1.44 6.88 5.58
N ARG A 63 0.61 5.90 5.98
CA ARG A 63 -0.64 6.21 6.68
C ARG A 63 -0.36 6.89 8.01
N THR A 64 -0.96 8.06 8.21
CA THR A 64 -0.94 8.74 9.51
C THR A 64 -1.75 7.98 10.55
N LEU A 65 -1.46 8.18 11.85
CA LEU A 65 -2.20 7.55 12.95
C LEU A 65 -3.71 7.76 12.85
N LYS A 66 -4.14 8.94 12.40
CA LYS A 66 -5.56 9.24 12.17
C LYS A 66 -6.16 8.29 11.14
N MET A 67 -5.47 8.04 10.03
CA MET A 67 -5.95 7.16 8.96
C MET A 67 -6.10 5.71 9.41
N TRP A 68 -5.33 5.24 10.39
CA TRP A 68 -5.53 3.89 10.95
C TRP A 68 -6.91 3.68 11.59
N PHE A 69 -7.59 4.75 12.04
CA PHE A 69 -8.95 4.66 12.54
C PHE A 69 -10.02 4.71 11.45
N PHE A 70 -9.70 5.27 10.28
CA PHE A 70 -10.65 5.46 9.18
C PHE A 70 -10.61 4.31 8.16
N TYR A 71 -9.49 3.61 8.03
CA TYR A 71 -9.33 2.51 7.11
C TYR A 71 -9.35 1.18 7.84
N SER A 72 -10.07 0.20 7.29
CA SER A 72 -10.00 -1.18 7.75
C SER A 72 -8.69 -1.85 7.32
N THR A 73 -8.34 -2.91 8.05
CA THR A 73 -7.31 -3.85 7.63
C THR A 73 -7.76 -4.55 6.34
N PRO A 74 -6.89 -4.66 5.32
CA PRO A 74 -7.20 -5.40 4.10
C PRO A 74 -7.37 -6.90 4.38
N GLU A 75 -8.47 -7.47 3.91
CA GLU A 75 -8.72 -8.91 3.93
C GLU A 75 -8.54 -9.52 2.54
N HIS A 76 -9.00 -8.81 1.51
CA HIS A 76 -8.90 -9.22 0.11
C HIS A 76 -8.21 -8.15 -0.73
N TRP A 77 -7.39 -8.60 -1.67
CA TRP A 77 -6.66 -7.72 -2.59
C TRP A 77 -6.94 -8.16 -4.02
N GLN A 78 -7.37 -7.23 -4.85
CA GLN A 78 -7.66 -7.50 -6.25
C GLN A 78 -6.92 -6.53 -7.18
N SER A 79 -6.61 -6.96 -8.39
CA SER A 79 -6.13 -6.10 -9.47
C SER A 79 -6.86 -6.40 -10.78
N ASP A 80 -6.91 -5.42 -11.67
CA ASP A 80 -7.39 -5.58 -13.05
C ASP A 80 -6.26 -5.94 -14.03
N PHE A 81 -5.02 -6.07 -13.54
CA PHE A 81 -3.83 -6.41 -14.31
C PHE A 81 -3.10 -7.63 -13.77
N GLU A 82 -2.38 -8.31 -14.67
CA GLU A 82 -1.55 -9.48 -14.36
C GLU A 82 -0.17 -9.06 -13.82
N LEU A 83 0.34 -9.76 -12.81
CA LEU A 83 1.64 -9.49 -12.19
C LEU A 83 2.82 -10.03 -13.00
N LYS A 84 2.98 -9.55 -14.24
CA LYS A 84 4.09 -9.97 -15.11
C LYS A 84 5.43 -9.51 -14.55
N GLY A 85 6.36 -10.44 -14.37
CA GLY A 85 7.74 -10.14 -13.98
C GLY A 85 7.97 -9.93 -12.48
N ILE A 86 6.97 -10.20 -11.63
CA ILE A 86 7.12 -10.30 -10.17
C ILE A 86 6.97 -11.76 -9.77
N GLN A 87 7.93 -12.30 -9.04
CA GLN A 87 7.93 -13.68 -8.59
C GLN A 87 7.29 -13.81 -7.19
N PRO A 88 6.79 -15.00 -6.83
CA PRO A 88 6.44 -15.29 -5.45
C PRO A 88 7.59 -14.98 -4.50
N ASN A 89 7.27 -14.38 -3.35
CA ASN A 89 8.16 -13.82 -2.33
C ASN A 89 8.95 -12.58 -2.73
N ASP A 90 8.77 -12.02 -3.92
CA ASP A 90 9.34 -10.70 -4.20
C ASP A 90 8.73 -9.64 -3.29
N LEU A 91 9.59 -8.74 -2.82
CA LEU A 91 9.16 -7.56 -2.08
C LEU A 91 8.66 -6.52 -3.07
N VAL A 92 7.46 -6.02 -2.84
CA VAL A 92 6.78 -5.07 -3.71
C VAL A 92 6.37 -3.83 -2.93
N ILE A 93 6.31 -2.72 -3.64
CA ILE A 93 5.65 -1.50 -3.21
C ILE A 93 4.48 -1.24 -4.16
N GLY A 94 3.33 -0.87 -3.63
CA GLY A 94 2.09 -0.77 -4.38
C GLY A 94 1.22 0.39 -3.95
N LEU A 95 0.27 0.72 -4.82
CA LEU A 95 -0.83 1.64 -4.54
C LEU A 95 -2.12 0.85 -4.44
N ALA A 96 -2.84 0.99 -3.33
CA ALA A 96 -4.13 0.33 -3.15
C ALA A 96 -5.13 1.20 -2.39
N TYR A 97 -6.39 1.07 -2.79
CA TYR A 97 -7.52 1.78 -2.19
C TYR A 97 -8.69 0.82 -1.96
N ALA A 98 -9.53 1.12 -0.98
CA ALA A 98 -10.76 0.36 -0.77
C ALA A 98 -11.75 0.68 -1.90
N ALA A 99 -12.26 -0.33 -2.59
CA ALA A 99 -13.06 -0.17 -3.81
C ALA A 99 -14.43 0.50 -3.54
N SER A 100 -14.95 0.38 -2.33
CA SER A 100 -16.28 0.88 -1.94
C SER A 100 -16.37 1.09 -0.43
N GLY A 101 -17.15 2.07 0.01
CA GLY A 101 -17.46 2.26 1.44
C GLY A 101 -18.27 1.12 2.08
N ASN A 102 -18.88 0.26 1.26
CA ASN A 102 -19.68 -0.87 1.73
C ASN A 102 -18.82 -2.13 1.99
N GLU A 103 -17.62 -2.20 1.40
CA GLU A 103 -16.69 -3.32 1.54
C GLU A 103 -15.28 -2.78 1.85
N PRO A 104 -15.10 -2.14 3.01
CA PRO A 104 -13.87 -1.40 3.30
C PRO A 104 -12.63 -2.32 3.34
N ALA A 105 -12.81 -3.62 3.63
CA ALA A 105 -11.74 -4.61 3.67
C ALA A 105 -11.29 -5.14 2.29
N ASN A 106 -12.03 -4.80 1.22
CA ASN A 106 -11.72 -5.19 -0.16
C ASN A 106 -10.92 -4.09 -0.85
N TYR A 107 -9.64 -4.37 -1.08
CA TYR A 107 -8.69 -3.42 -1.64
C TYR A 107 -8.41 -3.70 -3.11
N THR A 108 -8.53 -2.67 -3.94
CA THR A 108 -8.09 -2.70 -5.33
C THR A 108 -6.67 -2.13 -5.41
N VAL A 109 -5.75 -2.93 -5.95
CA VAL A 109 -4.38 -2.55 -6.26
C VAL A 109 -4.37 -1.86 -7.62
N ALA A 110 -3.99 -0.58 -7.63
CA ALA A 110 -3.94 0.24 -8.84
C ALA A 110 -2.64 0.06 -9.64
N SER A 111 -1.53 -0.16 -8.94
CA SER A 111 -0.23 -0.47 -9.57
C SER A 111 0.75 -1.03 -8.54
N LEU A 112 1.78 -1.72 -9.04
CA LEU A 112 2.85 -2.35 -8.26
C LEU A 112 4.19 -2.08 -8.91
N ALA A 113 5.24 -2.02 -8.09
CA ALA A 113 6.63 -2.02 -8.51
C ALA A 113 7.44 -2.95 -7.61
N THR A 114 8.54 -3.50 -8.14
CA THR A 114 9.49 -4.22 -7.30
C THR A 114 10.17 -3.27 -6.32
N LEU A 115 10.35 -3.71 -5.08
CA LEU A 115 11.14 -3.00 -4.08
C LEU A 115 12.33 -3.88 -3.71
N SER A 116 13.53 -3.44 -4.06
CA SER A 116 14.76 -4.15 -3.76
C SER A 116 15.64 -3.33 -2.82
N CYS A 117 16.58 -4.00 -2.16
CA CYS A 117 17.58 -3.35 -1.34
C CYS A 117 18.97 -3.86 -1.73
N LYS A 118 19.89 -2.93 -2.03
CA LYS A 118 21.26 -3.24 -2.41
C LYS A 118 22.20 -2.28 -1.72
N ASN A 119 23.21 -2.82 -1.03
CA ASN A 119 24.19 -2.03 -0.26
C ASN A 119 23.49 -1.06 0.71
N ASP A 120 22.48 -1.56 1.44
CA ASP A 120 21.64 -0.81 2.38
C ASP A 120 20.88 0.38 1.78
N LYS A 121 20.73 0.42 0.45
CA LYS A 121 19.92 1.41 -0.25
C LYS A 121 18.68 0.78 -0.86
N LEU A 122 17.53 1.40 -0.61
CA LEU A 122 16.27 1.04 -1.23
C LEU A 122 16.25 1.45 -2.71
N ILE A 123 15.77 0.55 -3.56
CA ILE A 123 15.65 0.76 -5.00
C ILE A 123 14.24 0.35 -5.42
N VAL A 124 13.49 1.31 -5.97
CA VAL A 124 12.14 1.12 -6.48
C VAL A 124 12.20 0.90 -7.99
N GLY A 125 11.57 -0.19 -8.44
CA GLY A 125 11.43 -0.53 -9.85
C GLY A 125 10.43 0.36 -10.57
N LYS A 126 10.22 0.08 -11.86
CA LYS A 126 9.15 0.74 -12.62
C LYS A 126 7.78 0.19 -12.22
N PRO A 127 6.72 1.02 -12.22
CA PRO A 127 5.36 0.53 -12.09
C PRO A 127 5.03 -0.50 -13.19
N LEU A 128 4.31 -1.57 -12.85
CA LEU A 128 3.88 -2.60 -13.78
C LEU A 128 2.84 -2.08 -14.77
N VAL A 129 1.94 -1.23 -14.29
CA VAL A 129 0.90 -0.57 -15.08
C VAL A 129 0.85 0.91 -14.73
N SER A 130 0.39 1.70 -15.69
CA SER A 130 0.08 3.10 -15.48
C SER A 130 -1.09 3.23 -14.50
N PHE A 131 -1.09 4.29 -13.72
CA PHE A 131 -2.12 4.58 -12.72
C PHE A 131 -2.47 6.06 -12.78
N LEU A 132 -3.58 6.45 -12.14
CA LEU A 132 -3.99 7.84 -12.11
C LEU A 132 -2.99 8.64 -11.26
N ALA A 133 -2.22 9.51 -11.92
CA ALA A 133 -1.06 10.16 -11.32
C ALA A 133 -0.99 11.64 -11.69
N TRP A 134 -0.44 12.44 -10.77
CA TRP A 134 -0.03 13.80 -11.03
C TRP A 134 1.29 13.81 -11.81
N ASN A 135 1.28 14.34 -13.03
CA ASN A 135 2.50 14.59 -13.78
C ASN A 135 3.00 15.99 -13.43
N ARG A 136 4.05 16.06 -12.60
CA ARG A 136 4.63 17.32 -12.12
C ARG A 136 5.27 18.15 -13.24
N VAL A 137 5.77 17.52 -14.30
CA VAL A 137 6.37 18.20 -15.46
C VAL A 137 5.28 18.89 -16.30
N GLU A 138 4.16 18.22 -16.50
CA GLU A 138 3.05 18.72 -17.31
C GLU A 138 2.01 19.52 -16.51
N GLY A 139 2.09 19.51 -15.17
CA GLY A 139 1.19 20.25 -14.29
C GLY A 139 -0.27 19.79 -14.37
N LYS A 140 -0.50 18.50 -14.68
CA LYS A 140 -1.85 17.92 -14.80
C LYS A 140 -1.89 16.47 -14.34
N CYS A 141 -3.08 16.03 -13.96
CA CYS A 141 -3.35 14.63 -13.62
C CYS A 141 -3.77 13.84 -14.87
N GLY A 142 -3.42 12.56 -14.92
CA GLY A 142 -3.99 11.62 -15.89
C GLY A 142 -3.46 10.20 -15.73
N HIS A 143 -3.93 9.33 -16.63
CA HIS A 143 -3.67 7.89 -16.60
C HIS A 143 -2.97 7.43 -17.90
N ASP A 144 -2.36 8.36 -18.64
CA ASP A 144 -1.73 8.02 -19.93
C ASP A 144 -0.50 7.13 -19.71
N SER A 145 -0.45 6.04 -20.47
CA SER A 145 0.71 5.16 -20.57
C SER A 145 2.01 5.85 -20.98
N SER A 146 1.92 7.02 -21.61
CA SER A 146 3.07 7.87 -21.95
C SER A 146 3.74 8.51 -20.73
N TYR A 147 3.01 8.62 -19.60
CA TYR A 147 3.53 9.18 -18.36
C TYR A 147 4.53 8.21 -17.71
N LYS A 148 5.80 8.61 -17.68
CA LYS A 148 6.88 7.89 -16.99
C LYS A 148 6.94 8.26 -15.51
N VAL A 149 5.80 8.18 -14.83
CA VAL A 149 5.69 8.56 -13.41
C VAL A 149 6.07 7.36 -12.55
N GLY A 150 6.98 7.56 -11.60
CA GLY A 150 7.34 6.55 -10.61
C GLY A 150 6.19 6.25 -9.65
N ILE A 151 6.18 5.08 -9.02
CA ILE A 151 5.07 4.66 -8.14
C ILE A 151 4.89 5.58 -6.92
N LEU A 152 5.96 6.29 -6.53
CA LEU A 152 5.96 7.30 -5.46
C LEU A 152 5.99 8.74 -5.97
N ASP A 153 5.92 8.95 -7.28
CA ASP A 153 6.06 10.27 -7.91
C ASP A 153 4.72 10.84 -8.39
N GLY A 154 3.66 10.03 -8.37
CA GLY A 154 2.34 10.39 -8.88
C GLY A 154 1.48 11.22 -7.92
N PHE A 155 2.03 11.71 -6.83
CA PHE A 155 1.30 12.46 -5.79
C PHE A 155 1.38 13.97 -6.04
N ILE A 156 0.43 14.73 -5.47
CA ILE A 156 0.39 16.19 -5.64
C ILE A 156 1.56 16.86 -4.92
N ASP A 157 1.76 16.52 -3.65
CA ASP A 157 2.59 17.31 -2.75
C ASP A 157 4.09 17.12 -3.05
N GLU A 158 4.58 15.89 -2.94
CA GLU A 158 6.02 15.59 -2.95
C GLU A 158 6.38 14.57 -4.03
N ASP A 159 7.67 14.49 -4.37
CA ASP A 159 8.21 13.60 -5.40
C ASP A 159 8.66 12.23 -4.85
N GLN A 160 9.06 11.34 -5.74
CA GLN A 160 9.57 10.01 -5.36
C GLN A 160 10.82 10.08 -4.46
N ALA A 161 11.69 11.07 -4.63
CA ALA A 161 12.92 11.17 -3.83
C ALA A 161 12.58 11.43 -2.36
N TYR A 162 11.61 12.30 -2.09
CA TYR A 162 11.11 12.58 -0.75
C TYR A 162 10.55 11.32 -0.06
N TYR A 163 9.66 10.57 -0.71
CA TYR A 163 9.07 9.37 -0.11
C TYR A 163 10.07 8.22 0.01
N LEU A 164 11.00 8.09 -0.94
CA LEU A 164 12.06 7.09 -0.86
C LEU A 164 13.00 7.37 0.31
N GLN A 165 13.31 8.63 0.59
CA GLN A 165 14.09 9.01 1.76
C GLN A 165 13.38 8.64 3.06
N GLN A 166 12.06 8.91 3.17
CA GLN A 166 11.29 8.47 4.34
C GLN A 166 11.30 6.96 4.54
N LEU A 167 11.21 6.17 3.47
CA LEU A 167 11.33 4.71 3.56
C LEU A 167 12.73 4.30 3.98
N GLN A 168 13.76 4.97 3.47
CA GLN A 168 15.16 4.72 3.82
C GLN A 168 15.40 5.03 5.31
N ASP A 169 14.84 6.10 5.85
CA ASP A 169 14.95 6.44 7.27
C ASP A 169 14.24 5.41 8.16
N LYS A 170 13.10 4.89 7.69
CA LYS A 170 12.33 3.84 8.38
C LYS A 170 13.02 2.47 8.32
N TYR A 171 13.65 2.15 7.19
CA TYR A 171 14.33 0.88 6.93
C TYR A 171 15.79 1.15 6.49
N PRO A 172 16.68 1.56 7.42
CA PRO A 172 18.02 2.05 7.07
C PRO A 172 18.96 0.98 6.51
N THR A 173 18.63 -0.29 6.67
CA THR A 173 19.43 -1.41 6.15
C THR A 173 18.54 -2.45 5.50
N CYS A 174 19.13 -3.24 4.58
CA CYS A 174 18.41 -4.34 3.94
C CYS A 174 17.93 -5.37 4.96
N ASN A 175 18.71 -5.57 6.03
CA ASN A 175 18.33 -6.46 7.12
C ASN A 175 17.09 -5.96 7.87
N LYS A 176 16.99 -4.65 8.17
CA LYS A 176 15.78 -4.09 8.80
C LYS A 176 14.56 -4.16 7.88
N LEU A 177 14.74 -3.93 6.58
CA LEU A 177 13.65 -4.10 5.60
C LEU A 177 13.16 -5.56 5.56
N ASN A 178 14.07 -6.52 5.40
CA ASN A 178 13.73 -7.93 5.33
C ASN A 178 13.14 -8.47 6.64
N ALA A 179 13.60 -7.98 7.79
CA ALA A 179 13.00 -8.32 9.08
C ALA A 179 11.56 -7.78 9.23
N ALA A 180 11.27 -6.61 8.66
CA ALA A 180 9.92 -6.05 8.65
C ALA A 180 8.98 -6.79 7.67
N TYR A 181 9.54 -7.36 6.59
CA TYR A 181 8.83 -8.07 5.53
C TYR A 181 9.50 -9.42 5.21
N PRO A 182 9.41 -10.40 6.13
CA PRO A 182 10.11 -11.66 5.99
C PRO A 182 9.58 -12.49 4.83
N SER A 183 10.46 -13.21 4.15
CA SER A 183 10.07 -14.19 3.13
C SER A 183 9.49 -15.44 3.80
N SER A 184 8.59 -16.14 3.10
CA SER A 184 8.09 -17.45 3.56
C SER A 184 9.21 -18.50 3.67
N THR A 185 10.27 -18.38 2.86
CA THR A 185 11.46 -19.23 2.92
C THR A 185 12.24 -19.10 4.22
N ASP A 186 12.24 -17.90 4.82
CA ASP A 186 13.02 -17.60 6.02
C ASP A 186 12.38 -18.21 7.29
N LYS A 187 11.07 -18.47 7.25
CA LYS A 187 10.36 -19.16 8.34
C LYS A 187 10.72 -20.65 8.44
N SER A 188 11.18 -21.27 7.35
CA SER A 188 11.60 -22.67 7.35
C SER A 188 13.00 -22.88 7.97
N GLY A 189 13.79 -21.81 8.11
CA GLY A 189 15.14 -21.88 8.70
C GLY A 189 15.18 -21.75 10.23
N LEU A 190 14.07 -21.39 10.87
CA LEU A 190 14.01 -21.11 12.32
C LEU A 190 13.32 -22.23 13.14
N SER A 191 12.95 -23.35 12.52
CA SER A 191 12.24 -24.46 13.20
C SER A 191 13.00 -25.78 13.28
N ASN A 192 14.25 -25.85 12.84
CA ASN A 192 15.05 -27.08 12.93
C ASN A 192 16.20 -26.92 13.93
N SER A 193 15.87 -26.78 15.21
CA SER A 193 16.75 -27.09 16.35
C SER A 193 15.90 -27.10 17.62
N THR A 194 15.40 -28.26 18.02
CA THR A 194 15.58 -28.86 19.36
C THR A 194 14.76 -30.16 19.42
N ASP A 195 15.52 -31.24 19.43
CA ASP A 195 15.32 -32.60 19.91
C ASP A 195 13.97 -33.05 20.51
N SER A 196 13.59 -34.21 19.98
CA SER A 196 12.78 -35.29 20.54
C SER A 196 12.95 -35.57 22.03
N VAL A 197 11.83 -35.64 22.77
CA VAL A 197 11.59 -36.64 23.82
C VAL A 197 10.09 -36.99 23.86
N ASN A 198 9.80 -38.29 23.87
CA ASN A 198 8.47 -38.88 23.93
C ASN A 198 7.81 -38.82 25.33
N THR A 199 6.48 -38.90 25.31
CA THR A 199 5.58 -39.70 26.18
C THR A 199 4.69 -38.97 27.21
N HIS A 200 3.42 -39.35 27.11
CA HIS A 200 2.36 -39.50 28.10
C HIS A 200 1.28 -38.41 28.24
N SER A 201 0.09 -38.84 27.82
CA SER A 201 -1.24 -38.30 27.99
C SER A 201 -1.56 -37.97 29.45
N THR A 202 -2.22 -36.84 29.69
CA THR A 202 -3.25 -36.69 30.74
C THR A 202 -4.23 -35.60 30.28
N LEU A 203 -5.51 -35.97 30.27
CA LEU A 203 -6.66 -35.08 30.12
C LEU A 203 -6.74 -34.17 31.35
N GLU A 204 -6.74 -32.85 31.14
CA GLU A 204 -7.33 -31.93 32.10
C GLU A 204 -7.98 -30.76 31.37
N GLN A 205 -9.21 -30.50 31.78
CA GLN A 205 -10.16 -29.55 31.24
C GLN A 205 -10.12 -28.28 32.12
N GLU A 206 -10.48 -27.14 31.52
CA GLU A 206 -10.74 -25.82 32.13
C GLU A 206 -9.55 -24.96 32.58
N SER A 207 -9.26 -23.92 31.80
CA SER A 207 -9.75 -22.55 32.11
C SER A 207 -9.25 -21.56 31.06
N HIS A 208 -10.18 -20.78 30.50
CA HIS A 208 -9.86 -19.63 29.65
C HIS A 208 -9.25 -18.51 30.50
N PRO A 209 -8.02 -18.04 30.27
CA PRO A 209 -7.61 -16.75 30.76
C PRO A 209 -8.13 -15.69 29.80
N GLN A 210 -9.04 -14.84 30.26
CA GLN A 210 -9.32 -13.56 29.60
C GLN A 210 -8.01 -12.74 29.60
N THR A 211 -7.30 -12.77 28.48
CA THR A 211 -6.14 -11.91 28.28
C THR A 211 -6.61 -10.46 28.31
N SER A 212 -6.09 -9.70 29.28
CA SER A 212 -6.39 -8.29 29.48
C SER A 212 -6.06 -7.49 28.23
N PHE A 213 -6.92 -6.54 27.87
CA PHE A 213 -6.69 -5.56 26.79
C PHE A 213 -5.28 -4.93 26.88
N TRP A 214 -4.77 -4.74 28.11
CA TRP A 214 -3.44 -4.18 28.37
C TRP A 214 -2.27 -5.11 27.99
N GLU A 215 -2.46 -6.43 27.95
CA GLU A 215 -1.45 -7.37 27.47
C GLU A 215 -1.34 -7.36 25.94
N LYS A 216 -2.46 -7.20 25.23
CA LYS A 216 -2.45 -6.98 23.76
C LYS A 216 -1.81 -5.65 23.39
N VAL A 217 -2.04 -4.59 24.19
CA VAL A 217 -1.40 -3.29 23.99
C VAL A 217 0.11 -3.37 24.22
N LYS A 218 0.57 -4.10 25.25
CA LYS A 218 2.02 -4.30 25.50
C LYS A 218 2.73 -5.04 24.36
N PHE A 219 2.07 -6.02 23.73
CA PHE A 219 2.63 -6.73 22.58
C PHE A 219 2.80 -5.83 21.34
N TRP A 220 1.97 -4.78 21.21
CA TRP A 220 2.04 -3.82 20.10
C TRP A 220 3.05 -2.69 20.31
N PHE A 221 3.25 -2.24 21.56
CA PHE A 221 4.21 -1.16 21.87
C PHE A 221 5.63 -1.67 22.20
N GLY A 222 5.79 -2.94 22.59
CA GLY A 222 7.09 -3.52 22.95
C GLY A 222 8.10 -3.70 21.81
N GLN A 223 7.73 -3.35 20.57
CA GLN A 223 8.61 -3.41 19.39
C GLN A 223 9.04 -2.00 18.90
N TRP A 224 8.81 -0.97 19.72
CA TRP A 224 9.15 0.44 19.46
C TRP A 224 9.92 1.11 20.62
N ILE A 225 10.91 0.43 21.16
CA ILE A 225 12.11 1.03 21.78
C ILE A 225 13.32 0.37 21.11
#